data_AF-A0A1I7ZIC0-F1
#
_entry.id   AF-A0A1I7ZIC0-F1
#
_cell.length_a   1.000
_cell.length_b   1.000
_cell.length_c   1.000
_cell.angle_alpha   90.00
_cell.angle_beta   90.00
_cell.angle_gamma   90.00
#
_symmetry.space_group_name_H-M   'P 1'
#
loop_
_entity.id
_entity.type
_entity.pdbx_description
1 polymer ?
#
loop_
_entity_poly.entity_id
_entity_poly.type
_entity_poly.pdbx_seq_one_letter_code
_entity_poly.pdbx_strand_id
1 'polypeptide(L)'
;MELSGLVLSLLVALSSATEAQSLARILQSQNLTSEVFQSRFTSPPKMGPLARITNNYNVATLPCCRDRLGEIACQAIRKTNPAHFEKRCLGDHDFHMSCCKECRNYIENHKIHPENARSLFRAPQFCRDKRSLAFCRRFKTNGLGKFSCSDAEFAIRVCRQSCGYCNDALYALENLPASCQ
;
A
#
# COMPACT_ATOMS: atom_id res chain seq x y z
N MET A 1 9.81 55.69 -23.28
CA MET A 1 9.98 54.23 -23.40
C MET A 1 10.16 53.66 -22.01
N GLU A 2 9.12 53.54 -21.18
CA GLU A 2 9.21 52.94 -19.82
C GLU A 2 7.84 52.38 -19.35
N LEU A 3 7.18 51.57 -20.18
CA LEU A 3 5.96 50.84 -19.74
C LEU A 3 6.01 49.33 -19.97
N SER A 4 7.05 48.81 -20.63
CA SER A 4 7.15 47.38 -20.98
C SER A 4 7.89 46.53 -19.93
N GLY A 5 8.66 47.14 -19.02
CA GLY A 5 9.46 46.42 -18.02
C GLY A 5 8.67 45.94 -16.79
N LEU A 6 7.70 46.72 -16.32
CA LEU A 6 6.93 46.41 -15.10
C LEU A 6 5.93 45.26 -15.29
N VAL A 7 5.41 45.06 -16.51
CA VAL A 7 4.43 44.00 -16.80
C VAL A 7 5.10 42.62 -16.82
N LEU A 8 6.34 42.51 -17.31
CA LEU A 8 7.07 41.24 -17.29
C LEU A 8 7.47 40.82 -15.87
N SER A 9 7.86 41.76 -15.00
CA SER A 9 8.20 41.45 -13.61
C SER A 9 6.98 40.99 -12.79
N LEU A 10 5.78 41.51 -13.08
CA LEU A 10 4.55 41.05 -12.42
C LEU A 10 4.14 39.64 -12.88
N LEU A 11 4.33 39.31 -14.15
CA LEU A 11 4.02 37.99 -14.70
C LEU A 11 4.94 36.89 -14.17
N VAL A 12 6.22 37.18 -13.94
CA VAL A 12 7.17 36.23 -13.33
C VAL A 12 6.92 36.05 -11.83
N ALA A 13 6.45 37.09 -11.14
CA ALA A 13 6.04 36.96 -9.73
C ALA A 13 4.77 36.08 -9.57
N LEU A 14 3.81 36.19 -10.50
CA LEU A 14 2.57 35.41 -10.48
C LEU A 14 2.75 33.92 -10.83
N SER A 15 3.77 33.56 -11.61
CA SER A 15 4.08 32.14 -11.89
C SER A 15 4.76 31.43 -10.72
N SER A 16 5.57 32.14 -9.92
CA SER A 16 6.23 31.56 -8.74
C SER A 16 5.29 31.32 -7.54
N ALA A 17 4.19 32.08 -7.44
CA ALA A 17 3.24 31.95 -6.35
C ALA A 17 2.29 30.75 -6.50
N THR A 18 2.04 30.29 -7.74
CA THR A 18 1.11 29.19 -8.01
C THR A 18 1.75 27.81 -7.81
N GLU A 19 3.06 27.68 -8.01
CA GLU A 19 3.79 26.41 -7.74
C GLU A 19 3.98 26.14 -6.25
N ALA A 20 4.22 27.18 -5.43
CA ALA A 20 4.40 27.04 -3.99
C ALA A 20 3.13 26.54 -3.27
N GLN A 21 1.94 26.93 -3.74
CA GLN A 21 0.66 26.50 -3.17
C GLN A 21 0.31 25.04 -3.51
N SER A 22 0.80 24.52 -4.65
CA SER A 22 0.53 23.14 -5.06
C SER A 22 1.34 22.14 -4.22
N LEU A 23 2.61 22.44 -3.92
CA LEU A 23 3.45 21.61 -3.07
C LEU A 23 2.99 21.59 -1.60
N ALA A 24 2.49 22.71 -1.08
CA ALA A 24 1.93 22.79 0.27
C ALA A 24 0.67 21.91 0.45
N ARG A 25 -0.20 21.83 -0.56
CA ARG A 25 -1.38 20.95 -0.54
C ARG A 25 -1.03 19.46 -0.61
N ILE A 26 0.03 19.11 -1.34
CA ILE A 26 0.52 17.71 -1.42
C ILE A 26 1.06 17.25 -0.06
N LEU A 27 1.82 18.10 0.64
CA LEU A 27 2.34 17.77 1.99
C LEU A 27 1.22 17.66 3.04
N GLN A 28 0.17 18.48 2.98
CA GLN A 28 -0.99 18.34 3.88
C GLN A 28 -1.77 17.04 3.68
N SER A 29 -1.88 16.53 2.43
CA SER A 29 -2.57 15.26 2.16
C SER A 29 -1.88 14.04 2.77
N GLN A 30 -0.55 14.07 2.94
CA GLN A 30 0.19 12.96 3.54
C GLN A 30 0.01 12.91 5.06
N ASN A 31 -0.17 14.06 5.73
CA ASN A 31 -0.43 14.12 7.17
C ASN A 31 -1.83 13.62 7.54
N LEU A 32 -2.87 13.90 6.74
CA LEU A 32 -4.23 13.43 7.06
C LEU A 32 -4.38 11.89 7.04
N THR A 33 -3.58 11.18 6.25
CA THR A 33 -3.67 9.71 6.19
C THR A 33 -3.06 9.00 7.40
N SER A 34 -2.10 9.64 8.08
CA SER A 34 -1.46 9.08 9.28
C SER A 34 -2.35 9.21 10.52
N GLU A 35 -3.04 10.34 10.68
CA GLU A 35 -3.90 10.59 11.84
C GLU A 35 -5.20 9.77 11.81
N VAL A 36 -5.80 9.58 10.62
CA VAL A 36 -7.04 8.78 10.48
C VAL A 36 -6.79 7.28 10.69
N PHE A 37 -5.57 6.78 10.43
CA PHE A 37 -5.22 5.37 10.65
C PHE A 37 -4.91 5.05 12.13
N GLN A 38 -4.41 6.01 12.89
CA GLN A 38 -4.14 5.84 14.33
C GLN A 38 -5.41 5.90 15.19
N SER A 39 -6.42 6.67 14.77
CA SER A 39 -7.61 6.91 15.61
C SER A 39 -8.61 5.74 15.67
N ARG A 40 -8.44 4.68 14.85
CA ARG A 40 -9.35 3.50 14.85
C ARG A 40 -8.92 2.34 15.76
N PHE A 41 -7.80 2.45 16.49
CA PHE A 41 -7.26 1.34 17.29
C PHE A 41 -6.84 1.75 18.72
N THR A 42 -7.55 2.70 19.33
CA THR A 42 -7.30 3.15 20.71
C THR A 42 -8.02 2.33 21.80
N SER A 43 -8.81 1.31 21.44
CA SER A 43 -9.42 0.41 22.44
C SER A 43 -8.71 -0.94 22.50
N PRO A 44 -8.37 -1.45 23.70
CA PRO A 44 -7.89 -2.82 23.85
C PRO A 44 -8.99 -3.78 23.39
N PRO A 45 -8.69 -4.75 22.51
CA PRO A 45 -9.69 -5.72 22.08
C PRO A 45 -10.12 -6.57 23.28
N LYS A 46 -11.43 -6.61 23.54
CA LYS A 46 -12.01 -7.51 24.54
C LYS A 46 -11.73 -8.94 24.12
N MET A 47 -10.96 -9.66 24.93
CA MET A 47 -10.59 -11.05 24.70
C MET A 47 -11.84 -11.93 24.84
N GLY A 48 -12.33 -12.44 23.72
CA GLY A 48 -13.35 -13.50 23.68
C GLY A 48 -12.73 -14.88 23.94
N PRO A 49 -13.55 -15.95 24.03
CA PRO A 49 -13.09 -17.29 24.38
C PRO A 49 -12.08 -17.83 23.36
N LEU A 50 -11.02 -18.46 23.86
CA LEU A 50 -9.93 -19.08 23.08
C LEU A 50 -10.49 -20.13 22.12
N ALA A 51 -10.48 -19.84 20.81
CA ALA A 51 -10.51 -20.88 19.80
C ALA A 51 -9.13 -21.53 19.73
N ARG A 52 -9.07 -22.84 20.01
CA ARG A 52 -7.84 -23.65 19.98
C ARG A 52 -7.43 -23.84 18.53
N ILE A 53 -6.53 -22.99 18.03
CA ILE A 53 -5.93 -23.14 16.70
C ILE A 53 -4.91 -24.27 16.78
N THR A 54 -5.19 -25.37 16.09
CA THR A 54 -4.22 -26.44 15.84
C THR A 54 -3.04 -25.85 15.07
N ASN A 55 -1.81 -26.21 15.45
CA ASN A 55 -0.59 -25.83 14.76
C ASN A 55 -0.59 -26.42 13.34
N ASN A 56 -1.30 -25.78 12.43
CA ASN A 56 -1.13 -25.95 11.01
C ASN A 56 0.04 -25.03 10.64
N TYR A 57 1.14 -25.61 10.14
CA TYR A 57 2.16 -24.85 9.43
C TYR A 57 1.50 -24.30 8.16
N ASN A 58 0.68 -23.27 8.32
CA ASN A 58 -0.03 -22.62 7.25
C ASN A 58 1.03 -21.99 6.35
N VAL A 59 1.25 -22.59 5.19
CA VAL A 59 2.02 -21.98 4.12
C VAL A 59 1.34 -20.64 3.82
N ALA A 60 2.09 -19.55 3.95
CA ALA A 60 1.57 -18.22 3.69
C ALA A 60 1.08 -18.14 2.24
N THR A 61 -0.15 -17.69 2.03
CA THR A 61 -0.73 -17.51 0.68
C THR A 61 -1.13 -16.06 0.51
N LEU A 62 -0.79 -15.44 -0.63
CA LEU A 62 -1.18 -14.07 -0.91
C LEU A 62 -2.72 -13.95 -1.01
N PRO A 63 -3.31 -12.83 -0.53
CA PRO A 63 -4.74 -12.60 -0.66
C PRO A 63 -5.10 -12.39 -2.13
N CYS A 64 -6.36 -12.67 -2.49
CA CYS A 64 -6.83 -12.34 -3.83
C CYS A 64 -6.62 -10.85 -4.14
N CYS A 65 -6.39 -10.54 -5.42
CA CYS A 65 -6.05 -9.19 -5.86
C CYS A 65 -7.31 -8.33 -6.00
N ARG A 66 -7.44 -7.30 -5.14
CA ARG A 66 -8.55 -6.33 -5.15
C ARG A 66 -8.08 -4.95 -4.73
N ASP A 67 -8.72 -3.92 -5.27
CA ASP A 67 -8.53 -2.53 -4.84
C ASP A 67 -9.16 -2.28 -3.47
N ARG A 68 -8.32 -2.26 -2.44
CA ARG A 68 -8.73 -2.06 -1.04
C ARG A 68 -8.94 -0.60 -0.69
N LEU A 69 -8.26 0.31 -1.38
CA LEU A 69 -8.57 1.74 -1.31
C LEU A 69 -9.91 2.07 -1.98
N GLY A 70 -10.40 1.16 -2.83
CA GLY A 70 -11.59 1.30 -3.66
C GLY A 70 -11.22 1.51 -5.12
N GLU A 71 -11.93 0.82 -6.02
CA GLU A 71 -11.68 0.86 -7.48
C GLU A 71 -11.72 2.28 -8.03
N ILE A 72 -12.73 3.07 -7.67
CA ILE A 72 -12.86 4.47 -8.09
C ILE A 72 -11.67 5.30 -7.60
N ALA A 73 -11.19 5.07 -6.38
CA ALA A 73 -10.06 5.81 -5.82
C ALA A 73 -8.75 5.47 -6.53
N CYS A 74 -8.48 4.19 -6.78
CA CYS A 74 -7.29 3.77 -7.51
C CYS A 74 -7.30 4.28 -8.96
N GLN A 75 -8.44 4.22 -9.64
CA GLN A 75 -8.62 4.80 -10.98
C GLN A 75 -8.43 6.32 -10.98
N ALA A 76 -8.97 7.02 -9.98
CA ALA A 76 -8.80 8.47 -9.85
C ALA A 76 -7.32 8.84 -9.68
N ILE A 77 -6.58 8.13 -8.81
CA ILE A 77 -5.14 8.37 -8.62
C ILE A 77 -4.39 8.18 -9.95
N ARG A 78 -4.68 7.10 -10.69
CA ARG A 78 -4.06 6.87 -12.00
C ARG A 78 -4.38 7.97 -13.01
N LYS A 79 -5.64 8.41 -13.10
CA LYS A 79 -6.07 9.44 -14.06
C LYS A 79 -5.51 10.81 -13.72
N THR A 80 -5.50 11.18 -12.43
CA THR A 80 -5.04 12.49 -11.97
C THR A 80 -3.52 12.63 -12.02
N ASN A 81 -2.77 11.57 -11.68
CA ASN A 81 -1.31 11.60 -11.73
C ASN A 81 -0.74 10.24 -12.15
N PRO A 82 -0.65 9.96 -13.47
CA PRO A 82 -0.24 8.66 -13.99
C PRO A 82 1.20 8.30 -13.62
N ALA A 83 2.13 9.28 -13.65
CA ALA A 83 3.53 9.04 -13.30
C ALA A 83 3.71 8.69 -11.81
N HIS A 84 2.96 9.35 -10.93
CA HIS A 84 2.97 9.01 -9.50
C HIS A 84 2.34 7.63 -9.26
N PHE A 85 1.23 7.34 -9.93
CA PHE A 85 0.58 6.04 -9.86
C PHE A 85 1.54 4.92 -10.30
N GLU A 86 2.16 5.05 -11.48
CA GLU A 86 3.14 4.09 -11.99
C GLU A 86 4.28 3.87 -10.99
N LYS A 87 4.95 4.95 -10.56
CA LYS A 87 6.07 4.85 -9.62
C LYS A 87 5.71 4.08 -8.36
N ARG A 88 4.55 4.37 -7.76
CA ARG A 88 4.09 3.64 -6.57
C ARG A 88 3.63 2.24 -6.89
N CYS A 89 2.94 2.06 -8.01
CA CYS A 89 2.44 0.78 -8.44
C CYS A 89 3.58 -0.23 -8.61
N LEU A 90 4.68 0.18 -9.23
CA LEU A 90 5.83 -0.68 -9.53
C LEU A 90 6.81 -0.84 -8.36
N GLY A 91 6.93 0.17 -7.49
CA GLY A 91 7.96 0.20 -6.45
C GLY A 91 7.46 0.10 -5.01
N ASP A 92 6.21 0.50 -4.72
CA ASP A 92 5.63 0.51 -3.38
C ASP A 92 4.65 -0.67 -3.22
N HIS A 93 5.12 -1.70 -2.52
CA HIS A 93 4.34 -2.91 -2.30
C HIS A 93 3.06 -2.65 -1.48
N ASP A 94 3.06 -1.69 -0.55
CA ASP A 94 1.85 -1.39 0.24
C ASP A 94 0.81 -0.67 -0.61
N PHE A 95 1.27 0.21 -1.50
CA PHE A 95 0.40 0.83 -2.50
C PHE A 95 -0.15 -0.21 -3.48
N HIS A 96 0.71 -1.06 -4.04
CA HIS A 96 0.30 -2.16 -4.92
C HIS A 96 -0.78 -3.00 -4.24
N MET A 97 -0.57 -3.47 -3.01
CA MET A 97 -1.56 -4.26 -2.28
C MET A 97 -2.85 -3.50 -1.97
N SER A 98 -2.83 -2.17 -1.99
CA SER A 98 -4.00 -1.32 -1.76
C SER A 98 -4.79 -1.04 -3.05
N CYS A 99 -4.12 -1.05 -4.21
CA CYS A 99 -4.68 -0.80 -5.54
C CYS A 99 -4.35 -1.94 -6.51
N CYS A 100 -4.44 -3.19 -6.04
CA CYS A 100 -3.87 -4.35 -6.72
C CYS A 100 -4.44 -4.56 -8.13
N LYS A 101 -5.77 -4.47 -8.27
CA LYS A 101 -6.45 -4.71 -9.56
C LYS A 101 -6.06 -3.63 -10.56
N GLU A 102 -6.12 -2.36 -10.15
CA GLU A 102 -5.74 -1.25 -11.03
C GLU A 102 -4.25 -1.29 -11.41
N CYS A 103 -3.40 -1.69 -10.47
CA CYS A 103 -1.97 -1.88 -10.71
C CYS A 103 -1.68 -2.97 -11.72
N ARG A 104 -2.31 -4.13 -11.56
CA ARG A 104 -2.15 -5.26 -12.46
C ARG A 104 -2.63 -4.92 -13.87
N ASN A 105 -3.81 -4.30 -13.99
CA ASN A 105 -4.33 -3.80 -15.27
C ASN A 105 -3.34 -2.81 -15.92
N TYR A 106 -2.73 -1.93 -15.14
CA TYR A 106 -1.75 -0.98 -15.65
C TYR A 106 -0.50 -1.69 -16.21
N ILE A 107 0.07 -2.64 -15.46
CA ILE A 107 1.24 -3.44 -15.86
C ILE A 107 0.95 -4.23 -17.14
N GLU A 108 -0.19 -4.91 -17.20
CA GLU A 108 -0.60 -5.73 -18.34
C GLU A 108 -0.85 -4.87 -19.59
N ASN A 109 -1.60 -3.77 -19.47
CA ASN A 109 -1.92 -2.90 -20.60
C ASN A 109 -0.70 -2.18 -21.18
N HIS A 110 0.28 -1.82 -20.34
CA HIS A 110 1.51 -1.16 -20.77
C HIS A 110 2.65 -2.14 -21.06
N LYS A 111 2.41 -3.45 -20.94
CA LYS A 111 3.41 -4.52 -21.18
C LYS A 111 4.70 -4.30 -20.38
N ILE A 112 4.55 -3.88 -19.13
CA ILE A 112 5.70 -3.61 -18.24
C ILE A 112 6.36 -4.93 -17.89
N HIS A 113 7.67 -5.03 -18.17
CA HIS A 113 8.41 -6.26 -17.93
C HIS A 113 8.53 -6.55 -16.40
N PRO A 114 8.49 -7.82 -15.96
CA PRO A 114 8.46 -8.20 -14.54
C PRO A 114 9.59 -7.70 -13.64
N GLU A 115 10.77 -7.43 -14.20
CA GLU A 115 11.92 -6.83 -13.51
C GLU A 115 11.65 -5.38 -13.09
N ASN A 116 10.82 -4.67 -13.85
CA ASN A 116 10.39 -3.29 -13.56
C ASN A 116 9.16 -3.24 -12.66
N ALA A 117 8.37 -4.32 -12.59
CA ALA A 117 7.17 -4.44 -11.73
C ALA A 117 7.45 -5.18 -10.40
N ARG A 118 8.49 -4.71 -9.68
CA ARG A 118 9.01 -5.41 -8.50
C ARG A 118 7.97 -5.67 -7.41
N SER A 119 7.06 -4.73 -7.19
CA SER A 119 5.98 -4.84 -6.20
C SER A 119 5.03 -6.02 -6.42
N LEU A 120 4.94 -6.53 -7.65
CA LEU A 120 4.11 -7.68 -8.02
C LEU A 120 4.90 -8.99 -7.90
N PHE A 121 6.13 -9.00 -8.41
CA PHE A 121 6.90 -10.24 -8.63
C PHE A 121 7.96 -10.54 -7.58
N ARG A 122 8.14 -9.66 -6.58
CA ARG A 122 9.11 -9.87 -5.49
C ARG A 122 8.54 -9.42 -4.15
N ALA A 123 9.04 -10.03 -3.09
CA ALA A 123 8.76 -9.57 -1.75
C ALA A 123 9.26 -8.12 -1.55
N PRO A 124 8.65 -7.36 -0.62
CA PRO A 124 9.11 -6.01 -0.31
C PRO A 124 10.59 -6.00 0.07
N GLN A 125 11.38 -5.05 -0.46
CA GLN A 125 12.79 -4.89 -0.03
C GLN A 125 12.91 -4.67 1.47
N PHE A 126 12.02 -3.85 2.02
CA PHE A 126 11.92 -3.59 3.44
C PHE A 126 10.73 -4.35 4.01
N CYS A 127 10.90 -5.65 4.16
CA CYS A 127 9.86 -6.52 4.69
C CYS A 127 10.02 -6.71 6.20
N ARG A 128 9.14 -6.07 6.97
CA ARG A 128 9.17 -6.08 8.44
C ARG A 128 7.75 -6.13 9.01
N ASP A 129 7.66 -6.53 10.28
CA ASP A 129 6.42 -6.39 11.03
C ASP A 129 6.13 -4.92 11.34
N LYS A 130 4.86 -4.53 11.23
CA LYS A 130 4.42 -3.16 11.56
C LYS A 130 4.16 -2.99 13.06
N ARG A 131 3.93 -4.10 13.76
CA ARG A 131 3.79 -4.17 15.22
C ARG A 131 5.05 -4.73 15.86
N SER A 132 5.12 -4.63 17.20
CA SER A 132 6.27 -5.13 17.95
C SER A 132 6.45 -6.65 17.78
N LEU A 133 7.70 -7.11 17.86
CA LEU A 133 8.03 -8.53 17.79
C LEU A 133 7.25 -9.36 18.81
N ALA A 134 7.08 -8.85 20.03
CA ALA A 134 6.30 -9.53 21.07
C ALA A 134 4.83 -9.70 20.68
N PHE A 135 4.22 -8.67 20.07
CA PHE A 135 2.86 -8.77 19.54
C PHE A 135 2.79 -9.79 18.41
N CYS A 136 3.69 -9.72 17.43
CA CYS A 136 3.62 -10.58 16.25
C CYS A 136 3.93 -12.05 16.54
N ARG A 137 4.80 -12.34 17.53
CA ARG A 137 4.97 -13.70 18.06
C ARG A 137 3.68 -14.24 18.67
N ARG A 138 3.00 -13.45 19.51
CA ARG A 138 1.71 -13.84 20.10
C ARG A 138 0.63 -14.02 19.03
N PHE A 139 0.56 -13.10 18.07
CA PHE A 139 -0.38 -13.16 16.95
C PHE A 139 -0.15 -14.41 16.09
N LYS A 140 1.10 -14.78 15.81
CA LYS A 140 1.44 -15.99 15.07
C LYS A 140 0.95 -17.26 15.77
N THR A 141 1.09 -17.33 17.09
CA THR A 141 0.70 -18.52 17.86
C THR A 141 -0.79 -18.58 18.15
N ASN A 142 -1.41 -17.45 18.50
CA ASN A 142 -2.76 -17.42 19.08
C ASN A 142 -3.79 -16.69 18.21
N GLY A 143 -3.37 -16.00 17.15
CA GLY A 143 -4.21 -15.07 16.41
C GLY A 143 -4.65 -13.86 17.25
N LEU A 144 -5.65 -13.14 16.73
CA LEU A 144 -6.35 -12.03 17.36
C LEU A 144 -7.83 -12.08 16.98
N GLY A 145 -8.67 -12.64 17.86
CA GLY A 145 -10.08 -12.86 17.56
C GLY A 145 -10.24 -13.81 16.37
N LYS A 146 -10.86 -13.33 15.29
CA LYS A 146 -11.00 -14.10 14.04
C LYS A 146 -9.78 -14.03 13.12
N PHE A 147 -8.78 -13.19 13.43
CA PHE A 147 -7.63 -12.97 12.57
C PHE A 147 -6.45 -13.83 13.00
N SER A 148 -5.68 -14.31 12.03
CA SER A 148 -4.50 -15.14 12.24
C SER A 148 -3.51 -14.94 11.09
N CYS A 149 -2.41 -15.67 11.06
CA CYS A 149 -1.50 -15.63 9.92
C CYS A 149 -2.10 -16.21 8.63
N SER A 150 -3.21 -16.99 8.67
CA SER A 150 -3.91 -17.40 7.45
C SER A 150 -4.80 -16.29 6.88
N ASP A 151 -5.16 -15.29 7.68
CA ASP A 151 -5.86 -14.09 7.22
C ASP A 151 -4.89 -13.13 6.54
N ALA A 152 -4.47 -13.48 5.33
CA ALA A 152 -3.41 -12.80 4.60
C ALA A 152 -3.59 -11.28 4.50
N GLU A 153 -4.83 -10.82 4.33
CA GLU A 153 -5.17 -9.40 4.27
C GLU A 153 -4.75 -8.62 5.52
N PHE A 154 -4.91 -9.24 6.68
CA PHE A 154 -4.61 -8.65 7.97
C PHE A 154 -3.14 -8.89 8.32
N ALA A 155 -2.67 -10.13 8.18
CA ALA A 155 -1.32 -10.55 8.50
C ALA A 155 -0.26 -9.71 7.76
N ILE A 156 -0.41 -9.48 6.45
CA ILE A 156 0.51 -8.68 5.63
C ILE A 156 0.62 -7.23 6.11
N ARG A 157 -0.42 -6.66 6.73
CA ARG A 157 -0.43 -5.27 7.21
C ARG A 157 0.12 -5.11 8.62
N VAL A 158 0.11 -6.18 9.41
CA VAL A 158 0.38 -6.13 10.86
C VAL A 158 1.67 -6.86 11.20
N CYS A 159 1.81 -8.11 10.75
CA CYS A 159 2.89 -9.04 11.11
C CYS A 159 3.44 -9.78 9.88
N ARG A 160 3.72 -9.02 8.81
CA ARG A 160 4.16 -9.54 7.50
C ARG A 160 5.32 -10.53 7.61
N GLN A 161 6.35 -10.15 8.35
CA GLN A 161 7.57 -10.93 8.50
C GLN A 161 7.34 -12.15 9.38
N SER A 162 6.72 -11.97 10.56
CA SER A 162 6.45 -13.06 11.48
C SER A 162 5.54 -14.14 10.87
N CYS A 163 4.58 -13.74 10.04
CA CYS A 163 3.66 -14.64 9.34
C CYS A 163 4.22 -15.22 8.03
N GLY A 164 5.46 -14.87 7.63
CA GLY A 164 6.13 -15.51 6.48
C GLY A 164 5.82 -14.90 5.11
N TYR A 165 5.21 -13.72 5.05
CA TYR A 165 4.92 -13.01 3.79
C TYR A 165 6.12 -12.27 3.19
N CYS A 166 7.31 -12.47 3.74
CA CYS A 166 8.58 -11.88 3.26
C CYS A 166 9.40 -12.91 2.48
N ASN A 167 8.77 -13.60 1.53
CA ASN A 167 9.42 -14.66 0.75
C ASN A 167 9.12 -14.48 -0.74
N ASP A 168 10.15 -14.30 -1.56
CA ASP A 168 10.03 -14.11 -3.01
C ASP A 168 9.29 -15.27 -3.70
N ALA A 169 9.37 -16.50 -3.17
CA ALA A 169 8.65 -17.64 -3.72
C ALA A 169 7.12 -17.44 -3.71
N LEU A 170 6.59 -16.64 -2.78
CA LEU A 170 5.16 -16.31 -2.73
C LEU A 170 4.72 -15.36 -3.85
N TYR A 171 5.66 -14.63 -4.43
CA TYR A 171 5.44 -13.62 -5.46
C TYR A 171 5.87 -14.11 -6.85
N ALA A 172 6.24 -15.39 -6.96
CA ALA A 172 6.50 -16.02 -8.25
C ALA A 172 5.26 -15.95 -9.15
N LEU A 173 5.48 -15.90 -10.46
CA LEU A 173 4.43 -15.67 -11.46
C LEU A 173 3.26 -16.67 -11.32
N GLU A 174 3.58 -17.94 -11.04
CA GLU A 174 2.65 -19.03 -10.82
C GLU A 174 1.84 -18.93 -9.52
N ASN A 175 2.34 -18.17 -8.54
CA ASN A 175 1.73 -17.99 -7.22
C ASN A 175 1.00 -16.64 -7.11
N LEU A 176 0.99 -15.84 -8.18
CA LEU A 176 0.30 -14.55 -8.16
C LEU A 176 -1.20 -14.75 -7.95
N PRO A 177 -1.80 -14.02 -6.99
CA PRO A 177 -3.21 -14.17 -6.71
C PRO A 177 -4.04 -13.75 -7.92
N ALA A 178 -5.10 -14.51 -8.21
CA ALA A 178 -6.13 -14.09 -9.16
C ALA A 178 -6.83 -12.82 -8.67
N SER A 179 -7.48 -12.09 -9.58
CA SER A 179 -8.43 -11.03 -9.21
C SER A 179 -9.56 -11.63 -8.37
N CYS A 180 -9.93 -10.96 -7.28
CA CYS A 180 -11.12 -11.36 -6.51
C CYS A 180 -12.36 -11.27 -7.42
N GLN A 181 -13.27 -12.24 -7.30
CA GLN A 181 -14.59 -12.22 -7.94
C GLN A 181 -15.50 -11.15 -7.33
#